data_AF-A0A818IAN9-F1
#
_entry.id   AF-A0A818IAN9-F1
#
_cell.length_a   1.000
_cell.length_b   1.000
_cell.length_c   1.000
_cell.angle_alpha   90.00
_cell.angle_beta   90.00
_cell.angle_gamma   90.00
#
_symmetry.space_group_name_H-M   'P 1'
#
loop_
_entity.id
_entity.type
_entity.pdbx_description
1 polymer ?
#
loop_
_entity_poly.entity_id
_entity_poly.type
_entity_poly.pdbx_seq_one_letter_code
_entity_poly.pdbx_strand_id
1 'polypeptide(L)'
;YLDKTFSQLNQCIKPDWVFFFGDIFDEGLSTSDDEFKRYFHRFDSIFQYENREQKCIVIPGDNDVSGEYYGDKQPILRERFRNYFGRTINLYRQNNIEYLKVFHLKK
;
A
#
# COMPACT_ATOMS: atom_id res chain seq x y z
N TYR A 1 17.41 -5.34 6.71
CA TYR A 1 17.62 -6.18 5.51
C TYR A 1 16.82 -5.64 4.34
N LEU A 2 15.49 -5.57 4.43
CA LEU A 2 14.61 -5.07 3.35
C LEU A 2 14.99 -3.67 2.84
N ASP A 3 15.14 -2.69 3.73
CA ASP A 3 15.53 -1.31 3.37
C ASP A 3 16.80 -1.27 2.50
N LYS A 4 17.89 -1.88 2.97
CA LYS A 4 19.15 -1.95 2.24
C LYS A 4 18.99 -2.60 0.86
N THR A 5 18.33 -3.75 0.78
CA THR A 5 18.16 -4.48 -0.49
C THR A 5 17.28 -3.72 -1.46
N PHE A 6 16.16 -3.15 -0.99
CA PHE A 6 15.28 -2.35 -1.82
C PHE A 6 15.98 -1.09 -2.31
N SER A 7 16.67 -0.36 -1.44
CA SER A 7 17.45 0.84 -1.80
C SER A 7 18.52 0.53 -2.85
N GLN A 8 19.26 -0.57 -2.71
CA GLN A 8 20.24 -1.02 -3.70
C GLN A 8 19.59 -1.37 -5.05
N LEU A 9 18.49 -2.12 -5.04
CA LEU A 9 17.75 -2.45 -6.25
C LEU A 9 17.21 -1.19 -6.94
N ASN A 10 16.66 -0.25 -6.15
CA ASN A 10 16.09 1.00 -6.65
C ASN A 10 17.16 1.89 -7.29
N GLN A 11 18.37 1.94 -6.71
CA GLN A 11 19.51 2.68 -7.29
C GLN A 11 20.03 2.06 -8.58
N CYS A 12 19.99 0.73 -8.69
CA CYS A 12 20.44 0.00 -9.89
C CYS A 12 19.43 0.09 -11.03
N ILE A 13 18.15 -0.18 -10.75
CA ILE A 13 17.08 -0.28 -11.76
C ILE A 13 16.49 1.09 -12.11
N LYS A 14 16.45 2.02 -11.14
CA LYS A 14 15.86 3.37 -11.27
C LYS A 14 14.46 3.36 -11.90
N PRO A 15 13.51 2.60 -11.35
CA PRO A 15 12.19 2.49 -11.95
C PRO A 15 11.37 3.78 -11.77
N ASP A 16 10.64 4.17 -12.82
CA ASP A 16 9.65 5.26 -12.78
C ASP A 16 8.48 4.94 -11.84
N TRP A 17 8.08 3.67 -11.81
CA TRP A 17 6.93 3.17 -11.07
C TRP A 17 7.29 1.95 -10.22
N VAL A 18 6.74 1.88 -9.01
CA VAL A 18 6.79 0.69 -8.15
C VAL A 18 5.37 0.31 -7.75
N PHE A 19 5.01 -0.96 -7.95
CA PHE A 19 3.69 -1.49 -7.63
C PHE A 19 3.78 -2.50 -6.48
N PHE A 20 2.96 -2.32 -5.46
CA PHE A 20 2.79 -3.25 -4.36
C PHE A 20 1.38 -3.87 -4.43
N PHE A 21 1.32 -5.18 -4.66
CA PHE A 21 0.09 -5.92 -4.92
C PHE A 21 -0.43 -6.65 -3.67
N GLY A 22 -0.60 -5.93 -2.57
CA GLY A 22 -1.21 -6.44 -1.35
C GLY A 22 -0.27 -7.15 -0.39
N ASP A 23 -0.87 -7.62 0.71
CA ASP A 23 -0.23 -8.25 1.87
C ASP A 23 0.95 -7.41 2.39
N ILE A 24 0.66 -6.13 2.61
CA ILE A 24 1.65 -5.16 3.04
C ILE A 24 2.03 -5.39 4.50
N PHE A 25 1.08 -5.85 5.32
CA PHE A 25 1.26 -6.10 6.74
C PHE A 25 0.82 -7.51 7.14
N ASP A 26 1.68 -8.23 7.87
CA ASP A 26 1.36 -9.57 8.39
C ASP A 26 0.15 -9.59 9.35
N GLU A 27 -0.16 -8.46 10.02
CA GLU A 27 -1.22 -8.34 11.04
C GLU A 27 -2.23 -7.21 10.74
N GLY A 28 -2.40 -6.82 9.48
CA GLY A 28 -3.23 -5.68 9.08
C GLY A 28 -4.68 -5.70 9.60
N LEU A 29 -5.24 -6.90 9.83
CA LEU A 29 -6.62 -7.11 10.27
C LEU A 29 -6.83 -7.01 11.79
N SER A 30 -5.83 -7.40 12.59
CA SER A 30 -5.91 -7.47 14.07
C SER A 30 -5.24 -6.31 14.79
N THR A 31 -4.50 -5.48 14.05
CA THR A 31 -3.69 -4.40 14.62
C THR A 31 -4.51 -3.18 15.05
N SER A 32 -4.09 -2.54 16.13
CA SER A 32 -4.61 -1.25 16.59
C SER A 32 -4.23 -0.11 15.63
N ASP A 33 -4.85 1.06 15.75
CA ASP A 33 -4.55 2.20 14.87
C ASP A 33 -3.13 2.75 15.08
N ASP A 34 -2.61 2.73 16.31
CA ASP A 34 -1.23 3.14 16.62
C ASP A 34 -0.21 2.19 16.02
N GLU A 35 -0.48 0.89 16.07
CA GLU A 35 0.38 -0.11 15.46
C GLU A 35 0.30 -0.05 13.93
N PHE A 36 -0.88 0.15 13.35
CA PHE A 36 -1.03 0.38 11.91
C PHE A 36 -0.22 1.59 11.46
N LYS A 37 -0.29 2.70 12.21
CA LYS A 37 0.51 3.90 11.96
C LYS A 37 2.01 3.60 12.01
N ARG A 38 2.46 2.84 13.02
CA ARG A 38 3.86 2.40 13.12
C ARG A 38 4.26 1.53 11.94
N TYR A 39 3.41 0.60 11.50
CA TYR A 39 3.67 -0.26 10.34
C TYR A 39 3.72 0.54 9.05
N PHE A 40 2.84 1.52 8.86
CA PHE A 40 2.91 2.45 7.74
C PHE A 40 4.21 3.24 7.73
N HIS A 41 4.62 3.85 8.84
CA HIS A 41 5.89 4.59 8.90
C HIS A 41 7.09 3.68 8.64
N ARG A 42 7.04 2.43 9.09
CA ARG A 42 8.07 1.44 8.77
C ARG A 42 8.08 1.14 7.26
N PHE A 43 6.92 0.90 6.66
CA PHE A 43 6.77 0.68 5.23
C PHE A 43 7.34 1.86 4.42
N ASP A 44 6.95 3.09 4.76
CA ASP A 44 7.45 4.30 4.10
C ASP A 44 8.96 4.46 4.27
N SER A 45 9.50 4.19 5.47
CA SER A 45 10.96 4.27 5.70
C SER A 45 11.77 3.29 4.85
N ILE A 46 11.20 2.13 4.51
CA ILE A 46 11.86 1.07 3.73
C ILE A 46 11.71 1.31 2.23
N PHE A 47 10.50 1.68 1.79
CA PHE A 47 10.12 1.70 0.38
C PHE A 47 9.98 3.10 -0.20
N GLN A 48 10.18 4.14 0.62
CA GLN A 48 10.08 5.54 0.24
C GLN A 48 8.76 5.86 -0.46
N TYR A 49 7.65 5.36 0.09
CA TYR A 49 6.32 5.44 -0.53
C TYR A 49 5.85 6.88 -0.74
N GLU A 50 6.11 7.76 0.23
CA GLU A 50 5.76 9.18 0.18
C GLU A 50 6.76 10.02 -0.62
N ASN A 51 7.83 9.41 -1.18
CA ASN A 51 8.76 10.12 -2.04
C ASN A 51 8.05 10.57 -3.32
N ARG A 52 8.12 11.87 -3.61
CA ARG A 52 7.40 12.48 -4.74
C ARG A 52 8.04 12.20 -6.10
N GLU A 53 9.32 11.84 -6.13
CA GLU A 53 10.08 11.59 -7.37
C GLU A 53 9.73 10.24 -7.99
N GLN A 54 9.54 9.20 -7.16
CA GLN A 54 9.17 7.86 -7.59
C GLN A 54 7.67 7.62 -7.39
N LYS A 55 6.99 7.10 -8.41
CA LYS A 55 5.55 6.82 -8.29
C LYS A 55 5.30 5.43 -7.70
N CYS A 56 4.89 5.39 -6.45
CA CYS A 56 4.48 4.16 -5.78
C CYS A 56 2.96 3.98 -5.80
N ILE A 57 2.50 2.82 -6.27
CA ILE A 57 1.07 2.43 -6.25
C ILE A 57 0.93 1.19 -5.38
N VAL A 58 0.10 1.30 -4.35
CA VAL A 58 -0.15 0.23 -3.37
C VAL A 58 -1.63 -0.12 -3.41
N ILE A 59 -1.94 -1.40 -3.60
CA ILE A 59 -3.28 -1.96 -3.41
C ILE A 59 -3.27 -2.92 -2.21
N PRO A 60 -4.38 -3.09 -1.50
CA PRO A 60 -4.44 -4.02 -0.38
C PRO A 60 -4.60 -5.47 -0.85
N GLY A 61 -4.04 -6.38 -0.09
CA GLY A 61 -4.31 -7.82 -0.15
C GLY A 61 -5.42 -8.21 0.83
N ASP A 62 -5.62 -9.50 1.01
CA ASP A 62 -6.61 -10.02 1.93
C ASP A 62 -6.20 -9.78 3.40
N ASN A 63 -4.91 -9.94 3.72
CA ASN A 63 -4.39 -9.67 5.08
C ASN A 63 -4.37 -8.18 5.46
N ASP A 64 -4.60 -7.27 4.51
CA ASP A 64 -4.67 -5.83 4.78
C ASP A 64 -6.10 -5.35 5.07
N VAL A 65 -7.10 -5.86 4.33
CA VAL A 65 -8.47 -5.30 4.35
C VAL A 65 -9.60 -6.35 4.28
N SER A 66 -9.30 -7.63 4.08
CA SER A 66 -10.33 -8.67 3.97
C SER A 66 -9.87 -10.04 4.48
N GLY A 67 -10.26 -10.42 5.70
CA GLY A 67 -10.26 -11.82 6.12
C GLY A 67 -11.68 -12.34 6.21
N GLU A 68 -11.92 -13.60 5.84
CA GLU A 68 -13.24 -14.26 5.94
C GLU A 68 -13.87 -14.12 7.33
N TYR A 69 -13.04 -14.00 8.37
CA TYR A 69 -13.44 -13.86 9.78
C TYR A 69 -13.80 -12.45 10.22
N TYR A 70 -13.57 -11.42 9.39
CA TYR A 70 -13.64 -10.02 9.81
C TYR A 70 -14.93 -9.30 9.41
N GLY A 71 -15.88 -9.97 8.72
CA GLY A 71 -17.28 -9.55 8.55
C GLY A 71 -17.52 -8.04 8.54
N ASP A 72 -18.18 -7.54 9.59
CA ASP A 72 -18.57 -6.13 9.78
C ASP A 72 -17.41 -5.14 10.00
N LYS A 73 -16.19 -5.62 10.27
CA LYS A 73 -14.99 -4.76 10.38
C LYS A 73 -14.39 -4.39 9.03
N GLN A 74 -14.82 -5.03 7.94
CA GLN A 74 -14.29 -4.72 6.60
C GLN A 74 -14.39 -3.24 6.23
N PRO A 75 -15.49 -2.51 6.46
CA PRO A 75 -15.57 -1.07 6.14
C PRO A 75 -14.50 -0.24 6.86
N ILE A 76 -14.25 -0.47 8.16
CA ILE A 76 -13.27 0.31 8.91
C ILE A 76 -11.82 -0.03 8.51
N LEU A 77 -11.54 -1.30 8.19
CA LEU A 77 -10.21 -1.72 7.71
C LEU A 77 -9.91 -1.12 6.33
N ARG A 78 -10.91 -1.10 5.44
CA ARG A 78 -10.82 -0.46 4.12
C ARG A 78 -10.64 1.06 4.24
N GLU A 79 -11.36 1.69 5.17
CA GLU A 79 -11.23 3.11 5.46
C GLU A 79 -9.83 3.45 5.98
N ARG A 80 -9.33 2.66 6.95
CA ARG A 80 -7.99 2.81 7.49
C ARG A 80 -6.94 2.69 6.39
N PHE A 81 -7.01 1.65 5.56
CA PHE A 81 -6.09 1.50 4.42
C PHE A 81 -6.15 2.71 3.47
N ARG A 82 -7.35 3.20 3.16
CA ARG A 82 -7.54 4.39 2.32
C ARG A 82 -6.90 5.65 2.90
N ASN A 83 -6.94 5.83 4.22
CA ASN A 83 -6.37 7.00 4.88
C ASN A 83 -4.84 7.06 4.77
N TYR A 84 -4.18 5.91 4.65
CA TYR A 84 -2.72 5.84 4.53
C TYR A 84 -2.22 5.68 3.08
N PHE A 85 -2.92 4.90 2.24
CA PHE A 85 -2.49 4.58 0.87
C PHE A 85 -3.32 5.26 -0.23
N GLY A 86 -4.18 6.21 0.15
CA GLY A 86 -5.01 6.98 -0.75
C GLY A 86 -6.23 6.25 -1.31
N ARG A 87 -6.90 6.89 -2.27
CA ARG A 87 -8.22 6.48 -2.79
C ARG A 87 -8.23 5.04 -3.36
N THR A 88 -9.41 4.42 -3.26
CA THR A 88 -9.71 3.07 -3.78
C THR A 88 -9.70 3.01 -5.30
N ILE A 89 -10.15 4.08 -5.94
CA ILE A 89 -10.09 4.29 -7.38
C ILE A 89 -9.25 5.54 -7.61
N ASN A 90 -8.16 5.39 -8.35
CA ASN A 90 -7.31 6.51 -8.72
C ASN A 90 -6.63 6.25 -10.06
N LEU A 91 -6.51 7.30 -10.88
CA LEU A 91 -5.87 7.23 -12.19
C LEU A 91 -4.50 7.90 -12.11
N TYR A 92 -3.48 7.13 -12.44
CA TYR A 92 -2.10 7.56 -12.47
C TYR A 92 -1.64 7.68 -13.92
N ARG A 93 -0.98 8.79 -14.25
CA ARG A 93 -0.49 9.06 -15.61
C ARG A 93 0.95 9.51 -15.58
N GLN A 94 1.77 8.96 -16.46
CA GLN A 94 3.11 9.46 -16.76
C GLN A 94 3.45 9.11 -18.20
N ASN A 95 3.93 10.08 -18.94
CA ASN A 95 4.20 9.95 -20.37
C ASN A 95 2.95 9.44 -21.11
N ASN A 96 3.07 8.30 -21.80
CA ASN A 96 2.00 7.71 -22.61
C ASN A 96 1.34 6.50 -21.93
N ILE A 97 1.52 6.34 -20.62
CA ILE A 97 1.00 5.21 -19.85
C ILE A 97 0.02 5.71 -18.79
N GLU A 98 -1.13 5.05 -18.72
CA GLU A 98 -2.14 5.26 -17.69
C GLU A 98 -2.34 3.97 -16.87
N TYR A 99 -2.31 4.10 -15.54
CA TYR A 99 -2.62 3.02 -14.61
C TYR A 99 -3.86 3.38 -13.80
N LEU A 100 -4.88 2.53 -13.86
CA LEU A 100 -6.06 2.63 -13.01
C LEU A 100 -5.89 1.74 -11.77
N LYS A 101 -5.65 2.37 -10.61
CA LYS A 101 -5.74 1.69 -9.31
C LYS A 101 -7.20 1.40 -9.03
N VAL A 102 -7.54 0.13 -8.79
CA VAL A 102 -8.87 -0.30 -8.36
C VAL A 102 -8.73 -1.33 -7.26
N PHE A 103 -9.35 -1.09 -6.11
CA PHE A 103 -9.68 -2.17 -5.18
C PHE A 103 -11.11 -2.01 -4.66
N HIS A 104 -11.89 -3.08 -4.80
CA HIS A 104 -13.35 -3.04 -4.71
C HIS A 104 -13.83 -3.14 -3.27
N LEU A 105 -14.66 -2.18 -2.85
CA LEU A 105 -15.51 -2.26 -1.68
C LEU A 105 -16.76 -3.04 -2.10
N LYS A 106 -16.88 -4.34 -1.74
CA LYS A 106 -18.21 -4.97 -1.84
C LYS A 106 -19.15 -4.21 -0.91
N LYS A 107 -20.29 -3.79 -1.44
CA LYS A 107 -21.41 -3.23 -0.68
C LYS A 107 -22.01 -4.30 0.23
#